data_AF-A0A645G7I1-F1
#
_entry.id   AF-A0A645G7I1-F1
#
_cell.length_a   1.000
_cell.length_b   1.000
_cell.length_c   1.000
_cell.angle_alpha   90.00
_cell.angle_beta   90.00
_cell.angle_gamma   90.00
#
_symmetry.space_group_name_H-M   'P 1'
#
loop_
_entity.id
_entity.type
_entity.pdbx_description
1 polymer ?
#
loop_
_entity_poly.entity_id
_entity_poly.type
_entity_poly.pdbx_seq_one_letter_code
_entity_poly.pdbx_strand_id
1 'polypeptide(L)'
;MYNIKYAESTNGLEWKREPHIAVDFKDGEKGGIARPSIIKENGIYRMWYTYRGASDYRTNKAHSYRIGYAESTDGKTFTRMDERVGIDISECGWDDVMITYPHVIKHNDTYYMFYNGNGFGKTGLGYATMKAE
;
A
#
# COMPACT_ATOMS: atom_id res chain seq x y z
N MET A 1 3.04 5.33 15.94
CA MET A 1 2.32 4.52 14.93
C MET A 1 1.52 5.45 14.05
N TYR A 2 1.27 5.06 12.80
CA TYR A 2 0.53 5.89 11.85
C TYR A 2 -0.32 5.02 10.93
N ASN A 3 -1.47 5.55 10.52
CA ASN A 3 -2.39 4.96 9.55
C ASN A 3 -2.66 5.98 8.42
N ILE A 4 -3.46 5.57 7.43
CA ILE A 4 -3.78 6.43 6.28
C ILE A 4 -5.06 7.20 6.60
N LYS A 5 -5.03 8.52 6.39
CA LYS A 5 -6.17 9.43 6.63
C LYS A 5 -6.58 10.14 5.35
N TYR A 6 -7.81 10.64 5.34
CA TYR A 6 -8.39 11.37 4.23
C TYR A 6 -8.28 12.89 4.42
N ALA A 7 -8.14 13.61 3.30
CA ALA A 7 -8.31 15.05 3.21
C ALA A 7 -8.87 15.38 1.82
N GLU A 8 -9.60 16.48 1.69
CA GLU A 8 -10.16 16.92 0.41
C GLU A 8 -9.92 18.41 0.15
N SER A 9 -9.82 18.74 -1.13
CA SER A 9 -9.61 20.09 -1.63
C SER A 9 -10.33 20.28 -2.95
N THR A 10 -10.87 21.47 -3.18
CA THR A 10 -11.46 21.88 -4.46
C THR A 10 -10.48 22.67 -5.33
N ASN A 11 -9.34 23.10 -4.79
CA ASN A 11 -8.36 23.95 -5.48
C ASN A 11 -6.91 23.41 -5.41
N GLY A 12 -6.67 22.30 -4.70
CA GLY A 12 -5.34 21.70 -4.51
C GLY A 12 -4.43 22.41 -3.52
N LEU A 13 -4.81 23.60 -3.02
CA LEU A 13 -4.03 24.44 -2.12
C LEU A 13 -4.56 24.39 -0.69
N GLU A 14 -5.88 24.54 -0.54
CA GLU A 14 -6.57 24.54 0.75
C GLU A 14 -7.19 23.18 0.99
N TRP A 15 -6.82 22.54 2.10
CA TRP A 15 -7.22 21.16 2.40
C TRP A 15 -8.07 21.10 3.65
N LYS A 16 -9.27 20.53 3.51
CA LYS A 16 -10.12 20.16 4.63
C LYS A 16 -9.66 18.81 5.17
N ARG A 17 -9.21 18.80 6.43
CA ARG A 17 -8.60 17.64 7.10
C ARG A 17 -9.44 17.18 8.28
N GLU A 18 -10.60 16.61 7.98
CA GLU A 18 -11.41 15.96 9.02
C GLU A 18 -10.67 14.75 9.61
N PRO A 19 -10.91 14.40 10.89
CA PRO A 19 -10.28 13.24 11.52
C PRO A 19 -10.89 11.93 11.01
N HIS A 20 -10.67 11.63 9.74
CA HIS A 20 -11.18 10.44 9.06
C HIS A 20 -10.03 9.49 8.73
N ILE A 21 -10.04 8.30 9.34
CA ILE A 21 -9.09 7.23 9.05
C ILE A 21 -9.60 6.49 7.82
N ALA A 22 -8.83 6.52 6.74
CA ALA A 22 -9.20 5.91 5.48
C ALA A 22 -8.93 4.40 5.48
N VAL A 23 -7.77 3.99 6.00
CA VAL A 23 -7.38 2.59 6.20
C VAL A 23 -6.73 2.48 7.56
N ASP A 24 -7.21 1.56 8.40
CA ASP A 24 -6.66 1.32 9.73
C ASP A 24 -5.96 -0.04 9.87
N PHE A 25 -5.41 -0.29 11.05
CA PHE A 25 -4.81 -1.57 11.40
C PHE A 25 -5.83 -2.72 11.43
N LYS A 26 -5.36 -3.95 11.19
CA LYS A 26 -6.13 -5.18 11.27
C LYS A 26 -5.87 -5.87 12.61
N ASP A 27 -6.88 -6.50 13.21
CA ASP A 27 -6.77 -7.39 14.38
C ASP A 27 -6.01 -6.83 15.60
N GLY A 28 -6.10 -5.52 15.84
CA GLY A 28 -5.42 -4.86 16.94
C GLY A 28 -3.90 -4.75 16.78
N GLU A 29 -3.37 -5.17 15.63
CA GLU A 29 -1.97 -4.98 15.28
C GLU A 29 -1.63 -3.49 15.27
N LYS A 30 -0.38 -3.19 15.60
CA LYS A 30 0.11 -1.84 15.75
C LYS A 30 1.36 -1.68 14.91
N GLY A 31 1.46 -0.59 14.17
CA GLY A 31 2.60 -0.40 13.28
C GLY A 31 2.58 0.89 12.48
N GLY A 32 2.92 0.77 11.20
CA GLY A 32 2.86 1.86 10.25
C GLY A 32 2.16 1.42 8.97
N ILE A 33 1.14 2.15 8.54
CA ILE A 33 0.47 2.01 7.24
C ILE A 33 0.64 3.33 6.48
N ALA A 34 1.23 3.32 5.30
CA ALA A 34 1.55 4.54 4.55
C ALA A 34 1.67 4.31 3.05
N ARG A 35 1.99 5.39 2.32
CA ARG A 35 2.26 5.41 0.88
C ARG A 35 1.12 4.75 0.06
N PRO A 36 -0.10 5.28 0.16
CA PRO A 36 -1.18 4.81 -0.71
C PRO A 36 -0.86 5.14 -2.17
N SER A 37 -1.17 4.20 -3.05
CA SER A 37 -1.30 4.38 -4.49
C SER A 37 -2.72 3.96 -4.86
N ILE A 38 -3.47 4.85 -5.49
CA ILE A 38 -4.90 4.65 -5.72
C ILE A 38 -5.21 4.71 -7.21
N ILE A 39 -6.02 3.76 -7.68
CA ILE A 39 -6.65 3.78 -9.01
C ILE A 39 -8.16 3.76 -8.80
N LYS A 40 -8.91 4.60 -9.54
CA LYS A 40 -10.38 4.60 -9.54
C LYS A 40 -10.91 4.07 -10.86
N GLU A 41 -11.64 2.95 -10.81
CA GLU A 41 -12.19 2.28 -11.99
C GLU A 41 -13.55 1.66 -11.68
N ASN A 42 -14.48 1.74 -12.62
CA ASN A 42 -15.83 1.15 -12.48
C ASN A 42 -16.55 1.54 -11.17
N GLY A 43 -16.33 2.77 -10.70
CA GLY A 43 -16.91 3.28 -9.45
C GLY A 43 -16.20 2.82 -8.17
N ILE A 44 -15.14 2.00 -8.27
CA ILE A 44 -14.37 1.49 -7.13
C ILE A 44 -13.01 2.18 -7.07
N TYR A 45 -12.64 2.65 -5.88
CA TYR A 45 -11.28 3.06 -5.55
C TYR A 45 -10.52 1.85 -5.03
N ARG A 46 -9.45 1.49 -5.74
CA ARG A 46 -8.52 0.42 -5.40
C ARG A 46 -7.25 1.06 -4.84
N MET A 47 -6.86 0.70 -3.62
CA MET A 47 -5.67 1.22 -2.95
C MET A 47 -4.66 0.10 -2.72
N TRP A 48 -3.44 0.35 -3.15
CA TRP A 48 -2.25 -0.39 -2.70
C TRP A 48 -1.49 0.49 -1.72
N TYR A 49 -0.98 -0.09 -0.65
CA TYR A 49 -0.27 0.66 0.37
C TYR A 49 0.80 -0.21 1.00
N THR A 50 1.66 0.37 1.82
CA THR A 50 2.64 -0.40 2.58
C THR A 50 2.24 -0.48 4.05
N TYR A 51 2.45 -1.64 4.68
CA TYR A 51 2.26 -1.83 6.11
C TYR A 51 3.45 -2.58 6.74
N ARG A 52 3.64 -2.41 8.05
CA ARG A 52 4.70 -3.05 8.83
C ARG A 52 4.33 -3.17 10.31
N GLY A 53 5.05 -4.01 11.05
CA GLY A 53 4.96 -4.12 12.51
C GLY A 53 5.49 -2.90 13.27
N ALA A 54 5.23 -2.81 14.57
CA ALA A 54 5.63 -1.70 15.43
C ALA A 54 7.15 -1.58 15.64
N SER A 55 7.83 -2.71 15.82
CA SER A 55 9.26 -2.85 16.10
C SER A 55 9.96 -3.75 15.08
N ASP A 56 11.29 -3.68 15.02
CA ASP A 56 12.18 -4.59 14.26
C ASP A 56 11.90 -4.76 12.75
N TYR A 57 11.08 -3.88 12.18
CA TYR A 57 10.66 -3.90 10.77
C TYR A 57 11.77 -3.62 9.74
N ARG A 58 13.02 -3.38 10.18
CA ARG A 58 14.16 -3.14 9.30
C ARG A 58 14.86 -4.42 8.87
N THR A 59 14.81 -5.45 9.70
CA THR A 59 15.61 -6.66 9.56
C THR A 59 14.83 -7.94 9.85
N ASN A 60 13.80 -7.89 10.70
CA ASN A 60 12.97 -9.05 11.00
C ASN A 60 11.90 -9.22 9.91
N LYS A 61 12.00 -10.28 9.09
CA LYS A 61 11.07 -10.56 7.99
C LYS A 61 9.59 -10.59 8.44
N ALA A 62 9.30 -11.01 9.67
CA ALA A 62 7.94 -11.10 10.21
C ALA A 62 7.32 -9.73 10.56
N HIS A 63 8.15 -8.71 10.81
CA HIS A 63 7.68 -7.35 11.13
C HIS A 63 7.98 -6.33 10.04
N SER A 64 8.75 -6.74 9.03
CA SER A 64 9.20 -5.87 7.93
C SER A 64 8.05 -5.49 6.99
N TYR A 65 8.33 -4.55 6.10
CA TYR A 65 7.31 -4.01 5.22
C TYR A 65 6.74 -5.06 4.27
N ARG A 66 5.43 -4.95 4.07
CA ARG A 66 4.64 -5.63 3.05
C ARG A 66 3.81 -4.62 2.28
N ILE A 67 3.27 -5.08 1.16
CA ILE A 67 2.30 -4.34 0.37
C ILE A 67 0.92 -4.93 0.69
N GLY A 68 -0.03 -4.06 1.01
CA GLY A 68 -1.42 -4.41 1.27
C GLY A 68 -2.33 -3.86 0.18
N TYR A 69 -3.59 -4.30 0.21
CA TYR A 69 -4.63 -3.91 -0.73
C TYR A 69 -5.92 -3.55 0.00
N ALA A 70 -6.67 -2.57 -0.52
CA ALA A 70 -7.97 -2.18 0.02
C ALA A 70 -8.87 -1.58 -1.06
N GLU A 71 -10.19 -1.68 -0.87
CA GLU A 71 -11.20 -1.14 -1.81
C GLU A 71 -12.16 -0.18 -1.11
N SER A 72 -12.69 0.79 -1.86
CA SER A 72 -13.68 1.75 -1.38
C SER A 72 -14.63 2.17 -2.50
N THR A 73 -15.89 2.45 -2.17
CA THR A 73 -16.88 3.02 -3.10
C THR A 73 -16.96 4.55 -3.00
N ASP A 74 -16.54 5.14 -1.87
CA ASP A 74 -16.61 6.58 -1.61
C ASP A 74 -15.25 7.30 -1.72
N GLY A 75 -14.14 6.54 -1.76
CA GLY A 75 -12.78 7.05 -1.81
C GLY A 75 -12.29 7.62 -0.48
N LYS A 76 -13.06 7.47 0.59
CA LYS A 76 -12.80 7.99 1.94
C LYS A 76 -12.52 6.86 2.92
N THR A 77 -13.43 5.89 2.99
CA THR A 77 -13.33 4.71 3.86
C THR A 77 -13.02 3.48 3.04
N PHE A 78 -11.95 2.77 3.36
CA PHE A 78 -11.50 1.60 2.62
C PHE A 78 -11.60 0.32 3.45
N THR A 79 -12.10 -0.73 2.83
CA THR A 79 -12.08 -2.09 3.38
C THR A 79 -10.76 -2.74 3.02
N ARG A 80 -9.94 -3.01 4.05
CA ARG A 80 -8.66 -3.69 3.94
C ARG A 80 -8.84 -5.16 3.55
N MET A 81 -8.09 -5.61 2.54
CA MET A 81 -8.16 -6.94 1.90
C MET A 81 -6.76 -7.39 1.48
N ASP A 82 -5.81 -7.45 2.42
CA ASP A 82 -4.39 -7.71 2.12
C ASP A 82 -4.17 -9.04 1.38
N GLU A 83 -4.98 -10.04 1.69
CA GLU A 83 -4.96 -11.35 1.04
C GLU A 83 -5.20 -11.29 -0.48
N ARG A 84 -5.77 -10.18 -0.99
CA ARG A 84 -6.02 -9.96 -2.42
C ARG A 84 -4.88 -9.24 -3.15
N VAL A 85 -3.79 -8.85 -2.46
CA VAL A 85 -2.71 -8.08 -3.08
C VAL A 85 -1.92 -8.87 -4.14
N GLY A 86 -1.85 -10.19 -4.00
CA GLY A 86 -1.26 -11.10 -5.00
C GLY A 86 0.27 -11.06 -5.11
N ILE A 87 0.97 -10.44 -4.15
CA ILE A 87 2.44 -10.38 -4.09
C ILE A 87 2.94 -10.47 -2.65
N ASP A 88 4.07 -11.14 -2.44
CA ASP A 88 4.82 -11.16 -1.19
C ASP A 88 6.32 -11.09 -1.47
N ILE A 89 7.15 -11.04 -0.43
CA ILE A 89 8.61 -11.11 -0.51
C ILE A 89 9.07 -12.37 -1.26
N SER A 90 10.22 -12.28 -1.94
CA SER A 90 10.85 -13.44 -2.55
C SER A 90 11.41 -14.41 -1.51
N GLU A 91 11.62 -15.67 -1.90
CA GLU A 91 12.30 -16.66 -1.04
C GLU A 91 13.75 -16.25 -0.73
N CYS A 92 14.43 -15.63 -1.69
CA CYS A 92 15.78 -15.12 -1.58
C CYS A 92 16.00 -13.92 -2.52
N GLY A 93 17.08 -13.16 -2.30
CA GLY A 93 17.51 -12.09 -3.21
C GLY A 93 17.27 -10.69 -2.68
N TRP A 94 16.99 -9.76 -3.60
CA TRP A 94 17.01 -8.32 -3.32
C TRP A 94 15.76 -7.83 -2.57
N ASP A 95 14.65 -8.56 -2.60
CA ASP A 95 13.37 -8.23 -1.96
C ASP A 95 12.86 -9.34 -1.01
N ASP A 96 13.78 -10.13 -0.45
CA ASP A 96 13.45 -11.30 0.38
C ASP A 96 13.17 -10.98 1.86
N VAL A 97 13.36 -9.73 2.30
CA VAL A 97 13.03 -9.27 3.66
C VAL A 97 11.80 -8.37 3.65
N MET A 98 11.69 -7.52 2.64
CA MET A 98 10.58 -6.57 2.51
C MET A 98 10.29 -6.19 1.06
N ILE A 99 9.03 -5.84 0.84
CA ILE A 99 8.55 -5.11 -0.32
C ILE A 99 7.81 -3.87 0.18
N THR A 100 8.08 -2.70 -0.39
CA THR A 100 7.52 -1.44 0.12
C THR A 100 7.34 -0.37 -0.96
N TYR A 101 6.63 0.69 -0.58
CA TYR A 101 6.39 1.89 -1.38
C TYR A 101 5.78 1.58 -2.76
N PRO A 102 4.62 0.90 -2.79
CA PRO A 102 3.97 0.57 -4.06
C PRO A 102 3.61 1.84 -4.81
N HIS A 103 3.83 1.82 -6.12
CA HIS A 103 3.22 2.76 -7.05
C HIS A 103 2.58 1.98 -8.19
N VAL A 104 1.26 2.07 -8.30
CA VAL A 104 0.49 1.30 -9.27
C VAL A 104 -0.04 2.21 -10.36
N ILE A 105 0.22 1.82 -11.60
CA ILE A 105 -0.39 2.41 -12.79
C ILE A 105 -1.15 1.31 -13.55
N LYS A 106 -2.14 1.72 -14.33
CA LYS A 106 -2.76 0.86 -15.34
C LYS A 106 -2.31 1.32 -16.72
N HIS A 107 -1.90 0.37 -17.55
CA HIS A 107 -1.63 0.59 -18.95
C HIS A 107 -2.29 -0.54 -19.76
N ASN A 108 -3.27 -0.17 -20.60
CA ASN A 108 -4.20 -1.10 -21.24
C ASN A 108 -4.86 -2.01 -20.19
N ASP A 109 -4.97 -3.31 -20.45
CA ASP A 109 -5.61 -4.28 -19.55
C ASP A 109 -4.62 -4.87 -18.53
N THR A 110 -3.66 -4.06 -18.06
CA THR A 110 -2.60 -4.53 -17.16
C THR A 110 -2.25 -3.48 -16.12
N TYR A 111 -2.28 -3.90 -14.85
CA TYR A 111 -1.71 -3.17 -13.75
C TYR A 111 -0.21 -3.43 -13.69
N TYR A 112 0.55 -2.37 -13.48
CA TYR A 112 1.97 -2.40 -13.20
C TYR A 112 2.19 -1.80 -11.82
N MET A 113 2.72 -2.58 -10.90
CA MET A 113 3.12 -2.12 -9.57
C MET A 113 4.63 -2.02 -9.53
N PHE A 114 5.16 -0.82 -9.39
CA PHE A 114 6.57 -0.59 -9.05
C PHE A 114 6.73 -0.61 -7.53
N TYR A 115 7.79 -1.23 -7.03
CA TYR A 115 8.04 -1.35 -5.59
C TYR A 115 9.53 -1.40 -5.27
N ASN A 116 9.87 -1.08 -4.03
CA ASN A 116 11.23 -1.14 -3.49
C ASN A 116 11.45 -2.43 -2.71
N GLY A 117 12.66 -2.98 -2.82
CA GLY A 117 13.09 -4.16 -2.07
C GLY A 117 13.72 -3.82 -0.70
N ASN A 118 14.62 -4.69 -0.25
CA ASN A 118 15.26 -4.64 1.06
C ASN A 118 15.92 -3.29 1.40
N GLY A 119 15.87 -2.94 2.69
CA GLY A 119 16.44 -1.70 3.19
C GLY A 119 15.78 -0.46 2.57
N PHE A 120 14.46 -0.49 2.37
CA PHE A 120 13.69 0.61 1.80
C PHE A 120 14.05 0.94 0.34
N GLY A 121 14.57 -0.04 -0.41
CA GLY A 121 15.07 0.13 -1.77
C GLY A 121 16.59 0.18 -1.89
N LYS A 122 17.35 -0.02 -0.81
CA LYS A 122 18.82 -0.14 -0.85
C LYS A 122 19.29 -1.20 -1.83
N THR A 123 18.55 -2.29 -1.97
CA THR A 123 18.87 -3.41 -2.86
C THR A 123 18.26 -3.29 -4.26
N GLY A 124 17.50 -2.23 -4.53
CA GLY A 124 16.89 -1.96 -5.83
C GLY A 124 15.38 -1.82 -5.80
N LEU A 125 14.83 -1.70 -7.00
CA LEU A 125 13.41 -1.59 -7.30
C LEU A 125 13.03 -2.63 -8.35
N GLY A 126 11.80 -3.11 -8.30
CA GLY A 126 11.24 -4.06 -9.24
C GLY A 126 9.81 -3.69 -9.63
N TYR A 127 9.19 -4.53 -10.44
CA TYR A 127 7.78 -4.41 -10.76
C TYR A 127 7.07 -5.76 -10.81
N ALA A 128 5.78 -5.73 -10.51
CA ALA A 128 4.86 -6.85 -10.69
C ALA A 128 3.72 -6.44 -11.62
N THR A 129 3.12 -7.44 -12.27
CA THR A 129 2.02 -7.21 -13.21
C THR A 129 0.82 -8.07 -12.88
N MET A 130 -0.37 -7.53 -13.07
CA MET A 130 -1.64 -8.25 -12.95
C MET A 130 -2.57 -7.84 -14.08
N LYS A 131 -3.30 -8.78 -14.69
CA LYS A 131 -4.33 -8.43 -15.66
C LYS A 131 -5.46 -7.66 -14.98
N ALA A 132 -5.90 -6.58 -15.61
CA ALA A 132 -7.08 -5.87 -15.16
C ALA A 132 -8.33 -6.64 -15.63
N GLU A 133 -9.26 -6.84 -14.71
CA GLU A 133 -10.61 -7.35 -15.01
C GLU A 133 -11.51 -6.24 -15.57
#